data_AF-A0A352FNV4-F1
#
_entry.id   AF-A0A352FNV4-F1
#
_cell.length_a   1.000
_cell.length_b   1.000
_cell.length_c   1.000
_cell.angle_alpha   90.00
_cell.angle_beta   90.00
_cell.angle_gamma   90.00
#
_symmetry.space_group_name_H-M   'P 1'
#
loop_
_entity.id
_entity.type
_entity.pdbx_description
1 polymer ?
#
loop_
_entity_poly.entity_id
_entity_poly.type
_entity_poly.pdbx_seq_one_letter_code
_entity_poly.pdbx_strand_id
1 'polypeptide(L)'
;MKMRLSLLVFAVLAVILFPMAAGAKKPKFTTCGQPLPLQLKPFTRQPQRIDYLCGNTGCSKGPANDMQNAQKNNFCASVNPITPVTLKTFSDLNDAANNEPSIPKGEPPPSRTKLANILTLASGKKLGEGKVVSFVGYVLDARHSNVDKDNPLTAGNGESVQCNLLGCAYNDIHVTLAEDQNEQKMCRTVVAEIIPHYRPPAWDLFDSPDYTNFFKTHPVKITGQLFFDGSHVPCTAEGKAGFNPARDNAKDFERLALWEIHPIYAIDVCKYADKAQCDPANQHAWFPFTELKTRLGLSSVKPTDKCKATTDDPNSKCPGFTPDK
;
A
#
# COMPACT_ATOMS: atom_id res chain seq x y z
N MET A 1 -78.82 -33.04 -34.32
CA MET A 1 -78.63 -34.09 -33.28
C MET A 1 -77.34 -34.85 -33.57
N LYS A 2 -76.24 -34.52 -32.88
CA LYS A 2 -75.14 -35.40 -32.42
C LYS A 2 -73.94 -34.53 -32.05
N MET A 3 -73.83 -34.34 -30.75
CA MET A 3 -72.73 -33.74 -30.00
C MET A 3 -71.48 -34.62 -30.17
N ARG A 4 -70.31 -34.03 -30.46
CA ARG A 4 -69.01 -34.68 -30.25
C ARG A 4 -68.10 -33.73 -29.49
N LEU A 5 -67.90 -34.12 -28.24
CA LEU A 5 -66.93 -33.65 -27.26
C LEU A 5 -65.52 -33.97 -27.78
N SER A 6 -64.60 -33.00 -27.77
CA SER A 6 -63.17 -33.29 -27.93
C SER A 6 -62.38 -32.49 -26.90
N LEU A 7 -61.89 -33.22 -25.90
CA LEU A 7 -60.88 -32.80 -24.93
C LEU A 7 -59.61 -32.36 -25.68
N LEU A 8 -59.04 -31.22 -25.32
CA LEU A 8 -57.66 -30.86 -25.63
C LEU A 8 -57.01 -30.24 -24.38
N VAL A 9 -56.41 -31.17 -23.63
CA VAL A 9 -55.20 -31.12 -22.81
C VAL A 9 -54.57 -29.71 -22.63
N PHE A 10 -54.68 -29.17 -21.42
CA PHE A 10 -53.80 -28.11 -20.92
C PHE A 10 -52.43 -28.72 -20.57
N ALA A 11 -51.42 -28.44 -21.38
CA ALA A 11 -50.03 -28.66 -21.00
C ALA A 11 -49.55 -27.49 -20.14
N VAL A 12 -49.48 -27.69 -18.81
CA VAL A 12 -48.86 -26.75 -17.89
C VAL A 12 -47.34 -26.89 -18.04
N LEU A 13 -46.72 -25.92 -18.71
CA LEU A 13 -45.26 -25.79 -18.77
C LEU A 13 -44.77 -25.27 -17.41
N ALA A 14 -44.35 -26.17 -16.52
CA ALA A 14 -43.65 -25.80 -15.29
C ALA A 14 -42.22 -25.37 -15.66
N VAL A 15 -42.00 -24.07 -15.84
CA VAL A 15 -40.65 -23.50 -15.94
C VAL A 15 -40.02 -23.57 -14.55
N ILE A 16 -39.23 -24.62 -14.31
CA ILE A 16 -38.37 -24.71 -13.13
C ILE A 16 -37.26 -23.69 -13.30
N LEU A 17 -37.47 -22.49 -12.76
CA LEU A 17 -36.42 -21.51 -12.52
C LEU A 17 -35.50 -22.09 -11.44
N PHE A 18 -34.51 -22.88 -11.86
CA PHE A 18 -33.35 -23.11 -11.01
C PHE A 18 -32.64 -21.77 -10.85
N PRO A 19 -32.55 -21.18 -9.65
CA PRO A 19 -31.63 -20.09 -9.44
C PRO A 19 -30.24 -20.66 -9.70
N MET A 20 -29.60 -20.23 -10.80
CA MET A 20 -28.16 -20.35 -10.90
C MET A 20 -27.61 -19.52 -9.73
N ALA A 21 -27.29 -20.21 -8.64
CA ALA A 21 -26.48 -19.64 -7.58
C ALA A 21 -25.11 -19.38 -8.21
N ALA A 22 -24.95 -18.20 -8.81
CA ALA A 22 -23.64 -17.65 -9.11
C ALA A 22 -22.91 -17.56 -7.76
N GLY A 23 -22.11 -18.57 -7.44
CA GLY A 23 -21.34 -18.60 -6.22
C GLY A 23 -20.44 -17.38 -6.20
N ALA A 24 -20.66 -16.47 -5.25
CA ALA A 24 -19.80 -15.30 -5.11
C ALA A 24 -18.36 -15.77 -4.94
N LYS A 25 -17.50 -15.38 -5.89
CA LYS A 25 -16.07 -15.71 -5.84
C LYS A 25 -15.50 -15.17 -4.54
N LYS A 26 -14.70 -15.97 -3.82
CA LYS A 26 -14.03 -15.53 -2.60
C LYS A 26 -12.74 -14.77 -2.96
N PRO A 27 -12.40 -13.67 -2.26
CA PRO A 27 -11.10 -13.02 -2.41
C PRO A 27 -9.94 -14.01 -2.17
N LYS A 28 -8.87 -13.90 -2.97
CA LYS A 28 -7.60 -14.59 -2.76
C LYS A 28 -6.80 -13.89 -1.65
N PHE A 29 -6.92 -12.58 -1.55
CA PHE A 29 -6.38 -11.81 -0.45
C PHE A 29 -7.17 -12.08 0.83
N THR A 30 -6.46 -12.33 1.92
CA THR A 30 -7.04 -12.63 3.22
C THR A 30 -6.76 -11.50 4.20
N THR A 31 -7.77 -11.12 4.97
CA THR A 31 -7.64 -10.20 6.11
C THR A 31 -7.59 -11.01 7.41
N CYS A 32 -7.28 -10.37 8.55
CA CYS A 32 -7.24 -11.01 9.87
C CYS A 32 -8.60 -11.49 10.44
N GLY A 33 -9.68 -11.43 9.66
CA GLY A 33 -11.03 -11.68 10.18
C GLY A 33 -11.56 -10.60 11.13
N GLN A 34 -10.80 -9.52 11.32
CA GLN A 34 -11.22 -8.30 12.02
C GLN A 34 -11.51 -7.19 11.00
N PRO A 35 -12.25 -6.14 11.38
CA PRO A 35 -12.36 -4.94 10.54
C PRO A 35 -10.98 -4.37 10.21
N LEU A 36 -10.83 -3.86 8.99
CA LEU A 36 -9.60 -3.19 8.54
C LEU A 36 -9.25 -2.01 9.47
N PRO A 37 -7.96 -1.69 9.64
CA PRO A 37 -7.51 -0.72 10.63
C PRO A 37 -7.87 0.72 10.26
N LEU A 38 -8.14 1.53 11.29
CA LEU A 38 -8.29 2.99 11.20
C LEU A 38 -9.24 3.44 10.07
N GLN A 39 -8.75 4.25 9.12
CA GLN A 39 -9.56 4.85 8.05
C GLN A 39 -9.98 3.81 6.98
N LEU A 40 -9.37 2.62 6.99
CA LEU A 40 -9.75 1.51 6.10
C LEU A 40 -10.97 0.74 6.60
N LYS A 41 -11.39 0.91 7.87
CA LYS A 41 -12.51 0.17 8.47
C LYS A 41 -13.79 0.13 7.60
N PRO A 42 -14.26 1.22 6.99
CA PRO A 42 -15.44 1.19 6.12
C PRO A 42 -15.30 0.28 4.88
N PHE A 43 -14.07 0.00 4.46
CA PHE A 43 -13.75 -0.79 3.28
C PHE A 43 -13.61 -2.29 3.57
N THR A 44 -13.75 -2.74 4.83
CA THR A 44 -13.61 -4.16 5.24
C THR A 44 -14.40 -5.14 4.36
N ARG A 45 -15.56 -4.71 3.86
CA ARG A 45 -16.46 -5.52 3.01
C ARG A 45 -16.53 -5.01 1.57
N GLN A 46 -15.53 -4.25 1.14
CA GLN A 46 -15.40 -3.69 -0.20
C GLN A 46 -14.06 -4.11 -0.80
N PRO A 47 -13.88 -5.42 -1.09
CA PRO A 47 -12.70 -5.88 -1.82
C PRO A 47 -12.65 -5.24 -3.20
N GLN A 48 -11.44 -4.87 -3.61
CA GLN A 48 -11.10 -4.40 -4.94
C GLN A 48 -10.84 -5.58 -5.88
N ARG A 49 -10.76 -5.32 -7.18
CA ARG A 49 -10.50 -6.38 -8.18
C ARG A 49 -9.22 -7.15 -7.87
N ILE A 50 -8.17 -6.47 -7.43
CA ILE A 50 -6.89 -7.09 -7.05
C ILE A 50 -7.03 -8.12 -5.92
N ASP A 51 -7.95 -7.93 -4.98
CA ASP A 51 -8.18 -8.85 -3.85
C ASP A 51 -8.66 -10.23 -4.34
N TYR A 52 -9.25 -10.31 -5.54
CA TYR A 52 -9.67 -11.55 -6.18
C TYR A 52 -8.61 -12.16 -7.10
N LEU A 53 -7.57 -11.41 -7.44
CA LEU A 53 -6.53 -11.79 -8.38
C LEU A 53 -5.24 -12.20 -7.67
N CYS A 54 -4.90 -11.53 -6.58
CA CYS A 54 -3.65 -11.68 -5.87
C CYS A 54 -3.87 -11.97 -4.37
N GLY A 55 -3.12 -12.94 -3.83
CA GLY A 55 -3.12 -13.27 -2.40
C GLY A 55 -2.01 -12.54 -1.64
N ASN A 56 -2.00 -12.65 -0.30
CA ASN A 56 -1.08 -11.89 0.55
C ASN A 56 0.41 -12.09 0.23
N THR A 57 0.81 -13.27 -0.24
CA THR A 57 2.22 -13.58 -0.59
C THR A 57 2.63 -13.09 -1.97
N GLY A 58 1.69 -12.57 -2.77
CA GLY A 58 1.97 -12.10 -4.11
C GLY A 58 2.39 -13.19 -5.08
N CYS A 59 3.19 -12.80 -6.07
CA CYS A 59 3.91 -13.68 -6.98
C CYS A 59 5.10 -14.30 -6.28
N SER A 60 5.07 -15.61 -6.09
CA SER A 60 6.13 -16.31 -5.36
C SER A 60 7.48 -16.15 -6.05
N LYS A 61 8.49 -15.77 -5.25
CA LYS A 61 9.91 -15.70 -5.66
C LYS A 61 10.82 -16.49 -4.71
N GLY A 62 10.23 -17.23 -3.79
CA GLY A 62 10.91 -18.02 -2.76
C GLY A 62 10.48 -17.60 -1.35
N PRO A 63 10.73 -18.45 -0.33
CA PRO A 63 10.12 -18.30 0.99
C PRO A 63 10.36 -16.94 1.66
N ALA A 64 11.57 -16.40 1.57
CA ALA A 64 11.92 -15.10 2.18
C ALA A 64 11.17 -13.93 1.53
N ASN A 65 11.00 -13.95 0.20
CA ASN A 65 10.23 -12.95 -0.51
C ASN A 65 8.72 -13.09 -0.21
N ASP A 66 8.21 -14.31 -0.14
CA ASP A 66 6.80 -14.56 0.16
C ASP A 66 6.44 -14.06 1.57
N MET A 67 7.33 -14.24 2.56
CA MET A 67 7.18 -13.65 3.90
C MET A 67 7.24 -12.12 3.87
N GLN A 68 8.12 -11.53 3.05
CA GLN A 68 8.17 -10.09 2.89
C GLN A 68 6.87 -9.54 2.27
N ASN A 69 6.38 -10.16 1.20
CA ASN A 69 5.13 -9.78 0.55
C ASN A 69 3.95 -9.90 1.52
N ALA A 70 3.88 -10.98 2.31
CA ALA A 70 2.85 -11.14 3.33
C ALA A 70 2.89 -10.02 4.38
N GLN A 71 4.08 -9.55 4.76
CA GLN A 71 4.23 -8.44 5.69
C GLN A 71 3.83 -7.08 5.06
N LYS A 72 4.21 -6.85 3.79
CA LYS A 72 3.74 -5.69 2.99
C LYS A 72 2.21 -5.64 2.91
N ASN A 73 1.58 -6.81 2.80
CA ASN A 73 0.13 -6.99 2.73
C ASN A 73 -0.56 -7.19 4.10
N ASN A 74 0.10 -6.86 5.21
CA ASN A 74 -0.43 -7.12 6.54
C ASN A 74 -1.35 -5.99 7.04
N PHE A 75 -2.66 -6.22 7.10
CA PHE A 75 -3.63 -5.33 7.77
C PHE A 75 -3.91 -5.70 9.23
N CYS A 76 -3.14 -6.62 9.80
CA CYS A 76 -3.46 -7.29 11.07
C CYS A 76 -2.71 -6.71 12.27
N ALA A 77 -1.85 -5.71 12.07
CA ALA A 77 -1.09 -5.10 13.14
C ALA A 77 -1.99 -4.42 14.18
N SER A 78 -1.66 -4.57 15.47
CA SER A 78 -2.39 -3.89 16.54
C SER A 78 -2.22 -2.38 16.43
N VAL A 79 -3.34 -1.67 16.26
CA VAL A 79 -3.39 -0.19 16.22
C VAL A 79 -3.32 0.46 17.60
N ASN A 80 -3.13 -0.33 18.67
CA ASN A 80 -2.93 0.20 20.02
C ASN A 80 -1.70 -0.47 20.66
N PRO A 81 -0.67 0.31 21.06
CA PRO A 81 -0.51 1.75 20.84
C PRO A 81 -0.04 2.10 19.42
N ILE A 82 -0.37 3.30 18.94
CA ILE A 82 0.31 3.94 17.79
C ILE A 82 1.54 4.68 18.34
N THR A 83 2.73 4.37 17.81
CA THR A 83 3.97 5.00 18.26
C THR A 83 4.35 6.17 17.34
N PRO A 84 4.45 7.41 17.83
CA PRO A 84 4.99 8.51 17.03
C PRO A 84 6.47 8.27 16.70
N VAL A 85 6.85 8.49 15.45
CA VAL A 85 8.22 8.30 14.96
C VAL A 85 8.71 9.50 14.17
N THR A 86 10.03 9.68 14.13
CA THR A 86 10.75 10.73 13.39
C THR A 86 11.75 10.09 12.43
N LEU A 87 12.40 10.89 11.56
CA LEU A 87 13.49 10.40 10.72
C LEU A 87 14.63 9.81 11.57
N LYS A 88 14.87 10.37 12.76
CA LYS A 88 15.82 9.78 13.71
C LYS A 88 15.41 8.36 14.11
N THR A 89 14.12 8.11 14.39
CA THR A 89 13.65 6.75 14.71
C THR A 89 13.92 5.77 13.57
N PHE A 90 13.67 6.19 12.32
CA PHE A 90 13.98 5.36 11.14
C PHE A 90 15.48 5.11 10.97
N SER A 91 16.32 6.11 11.21
CA SER A 91 17.78 5.95 11.25
C SER A 91 18.20 4.93 12.31
N ASP A 92 17.70 5.07 13.55
CA ASP A 92 18.03 4.17 14.66
C ASP A 92 17.57 2.71 14.37
N LEU A 93 16.40 2.54 13.74
CA LEU A 93 15.90 1.24 13.27
C LEU A 93 16.81 0.63 12.19
N ASN A 94 17.28 1.45 11.25
CA ASN A 94 18.17 1.03 10.18
C ASN A 94 19.54 0.60 10.72
N ASP A 95 20.09 1.37 11.66
CA ASP A 95 21.34 1.01 12.36
C ASP A 95 21.18 -0.30 13.14
N ALA A 96 20.05 -0.49 13.82
CA ALA A 96 19.78 -1.74 14.52
C ALA A 96 19.68 -2.94 13.56
N ALA A 97 19.09 -2.77 12.37
CA ALA A 97 19.03 -3.80 11.34
C ALA A 97 20.41 -4.11 10.73
N ASN A 98 21.19 -3.08 10.42
CA ASN A 98 22.55 -3.24 9.87
C ASN A 98 23.51 -3.93 10.83
N ASN A 99 23.26 -3.81 12.14
CA ASN A 99 24.07 -4.43 13.19
C ASN A 99 23.57 -5.81 13.63
N GLU A 100 22.49 -6.33 13.05
CA GLU A 100 21.97 -7.67 13.34
C GLU A 100 22.50 -8.68 12.29
N PRO A 101 23.42 -9.60 12.66
CA PRO A 101 24.09 -10.47 11.70
C PRO A 101 23.17 -11.40 10.91
N SER A 102 21.97 -11.70 11.44
CA SER A 102 21.00 -12.56 10.76
C SER A 102 20.20 -11.85 9.65
N ILE A 103 20.38 -10.55 9.46
CA ILE A 103 19.73 -9.77 8.40
C ILE A 103 20.74 -9.60 7.25
N PRO A 104 20.52 -10.27 6.10
CA PRO A 104 21.38 -10.08 4.93
C PRO A 104 21.14 -8.71 4.29
N LYS A 105 22.12 -8.26 3.49
CA LYS A 105 22.05 -6.96 2.80
C LYS A 105 21.49 -7.13 1.40
N GLY A 106 20.47 -6.35 1.05
CA GLY A 106 19.92 -6.29 -0.31
C GLY A 106 18.98 -7.44 -0.67
N GLU A 107 18.72 -8.37 0.23
CA GLU A 107 17.72 -9.43 0.08
C GLU A 107 16.86 -9.60 1.34
N PRO A 108 15.59 -10.05 1.22
CA PRO A 108 14.75 -10.32 2.39
C PRO A 108 15.38 -11.37 3.31
N PRO A 109 15.37 -11.17 4.64
CA PRO A 109 15.91 -12.17 5.56
C PRO A 109 15.09 -13.46 5.53
N PRO A 110 15.73 -14.63 5.70
CA PRO A 110 15.03 -15.92 5.77
C PRO A 110 14.14 -16.05 7.02
N SER A 111 14.33 -15.20 8.02
CA SER A 111 13.44 -15.09 9.18
C SER A 111 13.27 -13.62 9.56
N ARG A 112 12.03 -13.24 9.85
CA ARG A 112 11.66 -11.86 10.22
C ARG A 112 11.52 -11.65 11.73
N THR A 113 11.73 -12.69 12.53
CA THR A 113 11.52 -12.65 13.99
C THR A 113 12.35 -11.57 14.70
N LYS A 114 13.59 -11.35 14.25
CA LYS A 114 14.48 -10.33 14.83
C LYS A 114 14.02 -8.90 14.54
N LEU A 115 13.33 -8.69 13.42
CA LEU A 115 12.81 -7.38 13.02
C LEU A 115 11.72 -6.88 13.97
N ALA A 116 10.92 -7.76 14.57
CA ALA A 116 9.73 -7.38 15.34
C ALA A 116 9.99 -6.49 16.58
N ASN A 117 11.20 -6.57 17.16
CA ASN A 117 11.58 -5.85 18.38
C ASN A 117 13.03 -5.33 18.31
N ILE A 118 13.48 -4.94 17.12
CA ILE A 118 14.89 -4.68 16.84
C ILE A 118 15.43 -3.44 17.55
N LEU A 119 14.60 -2.42 17.76
CA LEU A 119 14.97 -1.17 18.41
C LEU A 119 14.40 -1.11 19.83
N THR A 120 15.21 -0.62 20.77
CA THR A 120 14.74 -0.26 22.12
C THR A 120 14.69 1.25 22.22
N LEU A 121 13.49 1.81 22.40
CA LEU A 121 13.31 3.24 22.58
C LEU A 121 13.82 3.67 23.96
N ALA A 122 14.06 4.98 24.14
CA ALA A 122 14.48 5.55 25.43
C ALA A 122 13.48 5.23 26.58
N SER A 123 12.21 5.00 26.25
CA SER A 123 11.18 4.57 27.20
C SER A 123 11.27 3.08 27.62
N GLY A 124 12.25 2.33 27.10
CA GLY A 124 12.37 0.88 27.27
C GLY A 124 11.43 0.05 26.39
N LYS A 125 10.46 0.68 25.70
CA LYS A 125 9.57 0.00 24.76
C LYS A 125 10.35 -0.50 23.55
N LYS A 126 9.99 -1.69 23.07
CA LYS A 126 10.52 -2.27 21.83
C LYS A 126 9.73 -1.77 20.63
N LEU A 127 10.45 -1.47 19.55
CA LEU A 127 9.91 -1.07 18.26
C LEU A 127 10.52 -1.93 17.16
N GLY A 128 9.75 -2.19 16.12
CA GLY A 128 10.14 -3.06 15.03
C GLY A 128 8.97 -3.44 14.15
N GLU A 129 9.20 -4.40 13.28
CA GLU A 129 8.25 -4.82 12.27
C GLU A 129 6.90 -5.27 12.84
N GLY A 130 5.81 -4.88 12.18
CA GLY A 130 4.46 -5.21 12.61
C GLY A 130 3.91 -4.31 13.71
N LYS A 131 4.69 -3.34 14.22
CA LYS A 131 4.18 -2.29 15.12
C LYS A 131 3.57 -1.15 14.33
N VAL A 132 2.48 -0.57 14.82
CA VAL A 132 1.84 0.58 14.17
C VAL A 132 2.49 1.88 14.64
N VAL A 133 2.90 2.70 13.68
CA VAL A 133 3.57 3.97 13.89
C VAL A 133 2.82 5.11 13.21
N SER A 134 3.11 6.34 13.63
CA SER A 134 2.66 7.54 12.94
C SER A 134 3.82 8.51 12.73
N PHE A 135 3.99 8.99 11.50
CA PHE A 135 5.00 9.97 11.12
C PHE A 135 4.33 11.27 10.67
N VAL A 136 4.87 12.42 11.07
CA VAL A 136 4.44 13.75 10.61
C VAL A 136 5.54 14.44 9.83
N GLY A 137 5.24 14.77 8.57
CA GLY A 137 6.17 15.44 7.68
C GLY A 137 5.52 15.89 6.39
N TYR A 138 6.32 16.19 5.39
CA TYR A 138 5.88 16.64 4.07
C TYR A 138 6.04 15.52 3.05
N VAL A 139 5.18 15.53 2.04
CA VAL A 139 5.33 14.65 0.87
C VAL A 139 6.18 15.37 -0.15
N LEU A 140 7.38 14.86 -0.42
CA LEU A 140 8.25 15.40 -1.46
C LEU A 140 7.89 14.85 -2.84
N ASP A 141 7.48 13.58 -2.88
CA ASP A 141 7.03 12.90 -4.08
C ASP A 141 6.01 11.82 -3.74
N ALA A 142 5.06 11.62 -4.63
CA ALA A 142 4.11 10.51 -4.58
C ALA A 142 3.90 10.00 -6.00
N ARG A 143 3.92 8.68 -6.20
CA ARG A 143 3.77 8.09 -7.52
C ARG A 143 3.30 6.64 -7.43
N HIS A 144 2.42 6.24 -8.33
CA HIS A 144 2.19 4.81 -8.56
C HIS A 144 3.49 4.11 -9.01
N SER A 145 3.87 3.06 -8.27
CA SER A 145 5.06 2.25 -8.48
C SER A 145 4.91 1.33 -9.70
N ASN A 146 6.03 1.07 -10.38
CA ASN A 146 6.14 0.02 -11.42
C ASN A 146 5.15 0.12 -12.61
N VAL A 147 4.53 1.30 -12.79
CA VAL A 147 3.68 1.65 -13.91
C VAL A 147 4.50 2.38 -14.96
N ASP A 148 4.51 1.86 -16.19
CA ASP A 148 5.13 2.52 -17.33
C ASP A 148 4.36 3.79 -17.71
N LYS A 149 5.09 4.85 -18.08
CA LYS A 149 4.47 6.16 -18.34
C LYS A 149 3.66 6.19 -19.64
N ASP A 150 4.09 5.44 -20.66
CA ASP A 150 3.51 5.48 -22.01
C ASP A 150 2.58 4.28 -22.25
N ASN A 151 2.90 3.14 -21.63
CA ASN A 151 2.25 1.85 -21.83
C ASN A 151 1.92 1.18 -20.47
N PRO A 152 1.14 1.85 -19.61
CA PRO A 152 0.90 1.43 -18.22
C PRO A 152 0.31 0.02 -18.07
N LEU A 153 -0.36 -0.49 -19.11
CA LEU A 153 -1.06 -1.79 -19.11
C LEU A 153 -0.28 -2.92 -19.78
N THR A 154 0.87 -2.64 -20.41
CA THR A 154 1.59 -3.64 -21.23
C THR A 154 3.12 -3.64 -21.03
N ALA A 155 3.73 -2.49 -20.73
CA ALA A 155 5.19 -2.39 -20.59
C ALA A 155 5.71 -2.28 -19.15
N GLY A 156 4.82 -2.05 -18.17
CA GLY A 156 5.19 -2.04 -16.75
C GLY A 156 5.75 -3.38 -16.27
N ASN A 157 6.30 -3.39 -15.04
CA ASN A 157 6.80 -4.64 -14.43
C ASN A 157 5.86 -5.19 -13.36
N GLY A 158 5.03 -4.35 -12.77
CA GLY A 158 4.32 -4.67 -11.53
C GLY A 158 5.28 -4.96 -10.38
N GLU A 159 4.75 -5.28 -9.22
CA GLU A 159 5.52 -5.74 -8.06
C GLU A 159 5.12 -7.15 -7.67
N SER A 160 6.07 -7.92 -7.13
CA SER A 160 5.78 -9.31 -6.73
C SER A 160 4.69 -9.35 -5.69
N VAL A 161 4.71 -8.46 -4.70
CA VAL A 161 3.67 -8.38 -3.68
C VAL A 161 2.27 -8.30 -4.30
N GLN A 162 2.12 -7.59 -5.44
CA GLN A 162 0.85 -7.42 -6.17
C GLN A 162 0.76 -8.32 -7.41
N CYS A 163 1.35 -9.50 -7.33
CA CYS A 163 1.32 -10.53 -8.38
C CYS A 163 1.81 -10.04 -9.74
N ASN A 164 2.76 -9.09 -9.78
CA ASN A 164 3.28 -8.44 -10.98
C ASN A 164 2.18 -7.91 -11.92
N LEU A 165 1.02 -7.50 -11.37
CA LEU A 165 -0.08 -6.94 -12.14
C LEU A 165 0.29 -5.55 -12.67
N LEU A 166 -0.13 -5.23 -13.88
CA LEU A 166 0.17 -3.96 -14.55
C LEU A 166 -0.94 -2.93 -14.35
N GLY A 167 -0.57 -1.65 -14.32
CA GLY A 167 -1.50 -0.52 -14.21
C GLY A 167 -1.67 0.00 -12.78
N CYS A 168 -2.14 1.25 -12.66
CA CYS A 168 -2.18 1.97 -11.38
C CYS A 168 -3.09 1.33 -10.33
N ALA A 169 -4.25 0.80 -10.74
CA ALA A 169 -5.20 0.14 -9.83
C ALA A 169 -4.65 -1.11 -9.12
N TYR A 170 -3.51 -1.64 -9.60
CA TYR A 170 -2.91 -2.89 -9.12
C TYR A 170 -1.52 -2.72 -8.51
N ASN A 171 -1.03 -1.49 -8.41
CA ASN A 171 0.31 -1.20 -7.90
C ASN A 171 0.26 -0.22 -6.74
N ASP A 172 1.28 -0.27 -5.90
CA ASP A 172 1.42 0.59 -4.74
C ASP A 172 1.59 2.06 -5.17
N ILE A 173 1.23 2.99 -4.29
CA ILE A 173 1.62 4.40 -4.42
C ILE A 173 2.76 4.61 -3.43
N HIS A 174 3.96 4.79 -3.96
CA HIS A 174 5.16 5.11 -3.18
C HIS A 174 5.14 6.59 -2.80
N VAL A 175 5.27 6.87 -1.50
CA VAL A 175 5.24 8.22 -0.92
C VAL A 175 6.57 8.51 -0.24
N THR A 176 7.30 9.49 -0.78
CA THR A 176 8.56 9.97 -0.20
C THR A 176 8.27 11.06 0.82
N LEU A 177 8.67 10.80 2.07
CA LEU A 177 8.37 11.63 3.22
C LEU A 177 9.64 12.28 3.81
N ALA A 178 9.55 13.57 4.14
CA ALA A 178 10.62 14.33 4.78
C ALA A 178 10.11 15.14 5.97
N GLU A 179 11.01 15.53 6.88
CA GLU A 179 10.64 16.42 7.98
C GLU A 179 10.57 17.90 7.59
N ASP A 180 11.28 18.28 6.52
CA ASP A 180 11.36 19.61 5.93
C ASP A 180 10.78 19.57 4.51
N GLN A 181 9.91 20.54 4.20
CA GLN A 181 9.28 20.68 2.88
C GLN A 181 10.28 21.01 1.76
N ASN A 182 11.44 21.59 2.11
CA ASN A 182 12.48 21.98 1.16
C ASN A 182 13.61 20.96 1.06
N GLU A 183 13.50 19.78 1.68
CA GLU A 183 14.52 18.75 1.59
C GLU A 183 14.78 18.36 0.12
N GLN A 184 16.05 18.35 -0.28
CA GLN A 184 16.50 18.06 -1.64
C GLN A 184 17.26 16.73 -1.73
N LYS A 185 17.65 16.15 -0.60
CA LYS A 185 18.42 14.91 -0.51
C LYS A 185 17.51 13.75 -0.18
N MET A 186 17.29 12.87 -1.15
CA MET A 186 16.45 11.67 -0.96
C MET A 186 16.99 10.73 0.13
N CYS A 187 18.31 10.74 0.37
CA CYS A 187 18.93 10.06 1.51
C CYS A 187 18.51 10.59 2.90
N ARG A 188 17.75 11.68 2.98
CA ARG A 188 17.17 12.21 4.22
C ARG A 188 15.64 12.06 4.25
N THR A 189 15.13 11.09 3.49
CA THR A 189 13.70 10.79 3.38
C THR A 189 13.43 9.33 3.76
N VAL A 190 12.18 9.06 4.11
CA VAL A 190 11.68 7.70 4.35
C VAL A 190 10.50 7.43 3.43
N VAL A 191 10.15 6.16 3.30
CA VAL A 191 9.10 5.69 2.40
C VAL A 191 7.87 5.28 3.20
N ALA A 192 6.71 5.61 2.66
CA ALA A 192 5.46 4.98 3.03
C ALA A 192 4.72 4.54 1.75
N GLU A 193 3.95 3.47 1.82
CA GLU A 193 3.27 2.92 0.64
C GLU A 193 1.78 2.69 0.88
N ILE A 194 0.98 3.20 -0.05
CA ILE A 194 -0.45 2.89 -0.13
C ILE A 194 -0.59 1.64 -1.00
N ILE A 195 -1.09 0.53 -0.45
CA ILE A 195 -1.30 -0.70 -1.23
C ILE A 195 -2.66 -0.71 -1.94
N PRO A 196 -2.82 -1.45 -3.06
CA PRO A 196 -4.06 -1.49 -3.83
C PRO A 196 -5.14 -2.38 -3.20
N HIS A 197 -4.76 -3.31 -2.32
CA HIS A 197 -5.69 -4.17 -1.60
C HIS A 197 -6.61 -3.35 -0.68
N TYR A 198 -7.93 -3.48 -0.86
CA TYR A 198 -8.94 -2.72 -0.11
C TYR A 198 -8.76 -1.18 -0.10
N ARG A 199 -8.02 -0.64 -1.08
CA ARG A 199 -7.69 0.77 -1.13
C ARG A 199 -8.96 1.64 -1.27
N PRO A 200 -9.12 2.71 -0.47
CA PRO A 200 -10.18 3.69 -0.69
C PRO A 200 -10.03 4.35 -2.07
N PRO A 201 -11.10 4.54 -2.85
CA PRO A 201 -11.01 5.17 -4.17
C PRO A 201 -10.40 6.58 -4.16
N ALA A 202 -10.55 7.33 -3.07
CA ALA A 202 -9.90 8.64 -2.94
C ALA A 202 -8.37 8.52 -2.85
N TRP A 203 -7.85 7.42 -2.27
CA TRP A 203 -6.42 7.16 -2.10
C TRP A 203 -5.73 6.81 -3.41
N ASP A 204 -6.45 6.28 -4.40
CA ASP A 204 -5.94 6.11 -5.77
C ASP A 204 -5.54 7.42 -6.44
N LEU A 205 -6.00 8.56 -5.91
CA LEU A 205 -5.69 9.88 -6.45
C LEU A 205 -4.64 10.61 -5.60
N PHE A 206 -3.96 9.92 -4.68
CA PHE A 206 -2.98 10.56 -3.79
C PHE A 206 -1.81 11.20 -4.57
N ASP A 207 -1.37 10.60 -5.68
CA ASP A 207 -0.35 11.18 -6.56
C ASP A 207 -0.89 12.17 -7.60
N SER A 208 -2.16 12.58 -7.49
CA SER A 208 -2.78 13.52 -8.42
C SER A 208 -2.01 14.85 -8.49
N PRO A 209 -1.77 15.40 -9.69
CA PRO A 209 -1.18 16.73 -9.84
C PRO A 209 -2.01 17.82 -9.14
N ASP A 210 -3.32 17.61 -8.95
CA ASP A 210 -4.20 18.56 -8.26
C ASP A 210 -3.90 18.66 -6.74
N TYR A 211 -3.21 17.67 -6.16
CA TYR A 211 -2.83 17.66 -4.75
C TYR A 211 -1.35 17.92 -4.49
N THR A 212 -0.47 17.66 -5.47
CA THR A 212 0.99 17.76 -5.28
C THR A 212 1.45 19.09 -4.68
N ASN A 213 0.91 20.23 -5.14
CA ASN A 213 1.26 21.54 -4.60
C ASN A 213 0.78 21.75 -3.15
N PHE A 214 -0.37 21.15 -2.80
CA PHE A 214 -0.88 21.22 -1.43
C PHE A 214 0.05 20.48 -0.47
N PHE A 215 0.47 19.25 -0.84
CA PHE A 215 1.35 18.46 0.01
C PHE A 215 2.76 19.02 0.16
N LYS A 216 3.23 19.84 -0.80
CA LYS A 216 4.50 20.58 -0.66
C LYS A 216 4.48 21.59 0.47
N THR A 217 3.31 22.08 0.87
CA THR A 217 3.20 23.15 1.86
C THR A 217 2.51 22.73 3.15
N HIS A 218 1.73 21.65 3.12
CA HIS A 218 0.95 21.19 4.27
C HIS A 218 1.45 19.82 4.74
N PRO A 219 1.81 19.68 6.02
CA PRO A 219 2.20 18.40 6.57
C PRO A 219 1.11 17.35 6.47
N VAL A 220 1.53 16.10 6.27
CA VAL A 220 0.72 14.91 6.39
C VAL A 220 1.12 14.14 7.65
N LYS A 221 0.14 13.48 8.27
CA LYS A 221 0.34 12.45 9.27
C LYS A 221 0.00 11.11 8.66
N ILE A 222 1.04 10.31 8.41
CA ILE A 222 0.91 8.97 7.87
C ILE A 222 0.93 7.97 9.02
N THR A 223 -0.11 7.15 9.13
CA THR A 223 -0.20 6.10 10.14
C THR A 223 -0.33 4.75 9.48
N GLY A 224 0.48 3.79 9.90
CA GLY A 224 0.49 2.45 9.32
C GLY A 224 1.46 1.54 10.05
N GLN A 225 1.65 0.35 9.50
CA GLN A 225 2.59 -0.61 10.05
C GLN A 225 4.03 -0.24 9.69
N LEU A 226 4.94 -0.41 10.64
CA LEU A 226 6.38 -0.42 10.38
C LEU A 226 6.79 -1.73 9.69
N PHE A 227 7.45 -1.62 8.55
CA PHE A 227 7.87 -2.73 7.69
C PHE A 227 9.32 -2.56 7.28
N PHE A 228 10.09 -3.65 7.20
CA PHE A 228 11.47 -3.63 6.72
C PHE A 228 11.57 -4.17 5.28
N ASP A 229 11.92 -3.32 4.32
CA ASP A 229 12.16 -3.77 2.94
C ASP A 229 13.60 -4.31 2.78
N GLY A 230 13.75 -5.61 3.01
CA GLY A 230 15.04 -6.27 2.90
C GLY A 230 15.54 -6.38 1.46
N SER A 231 14.69 -6.19 0.44
CA SER A 231 15.09 -6.31 -0.97
C SER A 231 16.00 -5.18 -1.47
N HIS A 232 16.38 -4.27 -0.59
CA HIS A 232 17.07 -3.03 -0.92
C HIS A 232 18.23 -2.72 0.04
N VAL A 233 19.00 -1.69 -0.30
CA VAL A 233 20.02 -1.12 0.58
C VAL A 233 19.75 0.37 0.85
N PRO A 234 20.01 0.87 2.07
CA PRO A 234 19.83 2.28 2.40
C PRO A 234 20.96 3.13 1.79
N CYS A 235 20.82 4.45 1.86
CA CYS A 235 21.92 5.34 1.52
C CYS A 235 23.17 5.09 2.39
N THR A 236 24.33 5.43 1.83
CA THR A 236 25.61 5.41 2.56
C THR A 236 25.68 6.56 3.57
N ALA A 237 26.64 6.50 4.49
CA ALA A 237 26.89 7.56 5.47
C ALA A 237 27.23 8.91 4.82
N GLU A 238 27.77 8.89 3.59
CA GLU A 238 28.05 10.09 2.79
C GLU A 238 26.82 10.68 2.09
N GLY A 239 25.63 10.07 2.31
CA GLY A 239 24.37 10.53 1.72
C GLY A 239 24.26 10.24 0.23
N LYS A 240 24.74 9.07 -0.22
CA LYS A 240 24.62 8.60 -1.60
C LYS A 240 23.79 7.32 -1.66
N ALA A 241 23.21 7.03 -2.83
CA ALA A 241 22.62 5.72 -3.12
C ALA A 241 23.55 4.57 -2.72
N GLY A 242 23.02 3.59 -1.99
CA GLY A 242 23.72 2.35 -1.69
C GLY A 242 23.85 1.45 -2.93
N PHE A 243 24.78 0.49 -2.87
CA PHE A 243 24.95 -0.55 -3.88
C PHE A 243 24.39 -1.87 -3.37
N ASN A 244 23.47 -2.47 -4.12
CA ASN A 244 22.76 -3.67 -3.71
C ASN A 244 23.52 -4.93 -4.18
N PRO A 245 24.15 -5.70 -3.28
CA PRO A 245 24.95 -6.86 -3.65
C PRO A 245 24.12 -8.00 -4.25
N ALA A 246 22.83 -8.07 -3.95
CA ALA A 246 21.91 -9.06 -4.53
C ALA A 246 21.44 -8.70 -5.95
N ARG A 247 21.85 -7.55 -6.48
CA ARG A 247 21.48 -7.04 -7.81
C ARG A 247 22.71 -6.62 -8.61
N ASP A 248 23.72 -7.49 -8.66
CA ASP A 248 24.99 -7.25 -9.38
C ASP A 248 25.68 -5.93 -8.96
N ASN A 249 25.55 -5.55 -7.69
CA ASN A 249 26.01 -4.27 -7.14
C ASN A 249 25.44 -3.05 -7.88
N ALA A 250 24.22 -3.13 -8.42
CA ALA A 250 23.52 -1.99 -8.97
C ALA A 250 23.23 -0.94 -7.89
N LYS A 251 23.17 0.34 -8.29
CA LYS A 251 22.71 1.41 -7.41
C LYS A 251 21.24 1.21 -7.07
N ASP A 252 20.93 1.32 -5.78
CA ASP A 252 19.56 1.28 -5.30
C ASP A 252 18.95 2.70 -5.21
N PHE A 253 17.67 2.77 -4.90
CA PHE A 253 16.98 4.05 -4.70
C PHE A 253 17.45 4.73 -3.42
N GLU A 254 17.61 6.05 -3.47
CA GLU A 254 18.06 6.84 -2.34
C GLU A 254 16.95 6.97 -1.27
N ARG A 255 17.25 6.48 -0.07
CA ARG A 255 16.41 6.63 1.13
C ARG A 255 17.25 6.47 2.40
N LEU A 256 16.82 7.12 3.48
CA LEU A 256 17.49 7.11 4.77
C LEU A 256 17.55 5.70 5.39
N ALA A 257 16.45 4.95 5.27
CA ALA A 257 16.27 3.67 5.94
C ALA A 257 15.53 2.68 5.04
N LEU A 258 15.76 1.39 5.27
CA LEU A 258 14.96 0.29 4.71
C LEU A 258 13.63 0.09 5.44
N TRP A 259 13.42 0.83 6.51
CA TRP A 259 12.20 0.81 7.29
C TRP A 259 11.18 1.78 6.69
N GLU A 260 9.97 1.29 6.47
CA GLU A 260 8.89 1.98 5.78
C GLU A 260 7.60 1.94 6.62
N ILE A 261 6.65 2.83 6.28
CA ILE A 261 5.27 2.69 6.74
C ILE A 261 4.46 1.98 5.64
N HIS A 262 4.31 0.66 5.77
CA HIS A 262 3.70 -0.22 4.78
C HIS A 262 2.98 -1.41 5.47
N PRO A 263 1.66 -1.60 5.28
CA PRO A 263 0.76 -0.69 4.55
C PRO A 263 0.41 0.56 5.38
N ILE A 264 0.03 1.63 4.69
CA ILE A 264 -0.64 2.79 5.30
C ILE A 264 -2.08 2.42 5.71
N TYR A 265 -2.49 2.82 6.91
CA TYR A 265 -3.82 2.58 7.49
C TYR A 265 -4.64 3.86 7.65
N ALA A 266 -4.00 5.02 7.74
CA ALA A 266 -4.65 6.32 7.76
C ALA A 266 -3.73 7.41 7.20
N ILE A 267 -4.34 8.35 6.49
CA ILE A 267 -3.68 9.54 5.94
C ILE A 267 -4.48 10.73 6.46
N ASP A 268 -3.88 11.51 7.36
CA ASP A 268 -4.43 12.79 7.77
C ASP A 268 -3.59 13.92 7.19
N VAL A 269 -4.23 15.04 6.86
CA VAL A 269 -3.59 16.23 6.31
C VAL A 269 -3.81 17.39 7.26
N CYS A 270 -2.75 18.17 7.51
CA CYS A 270 -2.84 19.32 8.38
C CYS A 270 -3.57 20.47 7.68
N LYS A 271 -4.37 21.22 8.45
CA LYS A 271 -5.05 22.44 7.99
C LYS A 271 -4.10 23.63 7.86
N TYR A 272 -2.94 23.56 8.49
CA TYR A 272 -1.96 24.63 8.54
C TYR A 272 -0.73 24.26 7.71
N ALA A 273 -0.12 25.25 7.07
CA ALA A 273 1.14 25.08 6.37
C ALA A 273 2.34 25.02 7.34
N ASP A 274 2.24 25.70 8.47
CA ASP A 274 3.28 25.64 9.51
C ASP A 274 3.17 24.33 10.30
N LYS A 275 4.18 23.47 10.16
CA LYS A 275 4.31 22.21 10.89
C LYS A 275 4.25 22.38 12.41
N ALA A 276 4.66 23.51 12.97
CA ALA A 276 4.55 23.75 14.40
C ALA A 276 3.09 23.80 14.89
N GLN A 277 2.14 24.13 14.01
CA GLN A 277 0.70 24.11 14.30
C GLN A 277 0.06 22.73 14.11
N CYS A 278 0.82 21.78 13.56
CA CYS A 278 0.40 20.42 13.25
C CYS A 278 0.86 19.44 14.33
N ASP A 279 0.50 19.69 15.59
CA ASP A 279 0.76 18.75 16.67
C ASP A 279 -0.02 17.43 16.41
N PRO A 280 0.65 16.26 16.33
CA PRO A 280 -0.01 14.97 16.15
C PRO A 280 -1.12 14.68 17.16
N ALA A 281 -1.02 15.22 18.39
CA ALA A 281 -2.00 15.05 19.46
C ALA A 281 -3.22 15.99 19.33
N ASN A 282 -3.08 17.11 18.62
CA ASN A 282 -4.18 18.05 18.40
C ASN A 282 -5.06 17.59 17.23
N GLN A 283 -6.10 16.80 17.51
CA GLN A 283 -7.01 16.27 16.50
C GLN A 283 -7.68 17.36 15.63
N HIS A 284 -7.84 18.59 16.13
CA HIS A 284 -8.44 19.68 15.37
C HIS A 284 -7.52 20.25 14.28
N ALA A 285 -6.22 20.03 14.35
CA ALA A 285 -5.27 20.44 13.31
C ALA A 285 -5.39 19.57 12.05
N TRP A 286 -5.99 18.39 12.17
CA TRP A 286 -5.99 17.35 11.14
C TRP A 286 -7.38 17.15 10.52
N PHE A 287 -7.39 16.67 9.28
CA PHE A 287 -8.56 16.10 8.63
C PHE A 287 -8.13 14.90 7.76
N PRO A 288 -8.99 13.89 7.56
CA PRO A 288 -8.64 12.74 6.73
C PRO A 288 -8.45 13.18 5.27
N PHE A 289 -7.46 12.62 4.59
CA PHE A 289 -7.15 12.96 3.18
C PHE A 289 -8.36 12.83 2.24
N THR A 290 -9.30 11.93 2.54
CA THR A 290 -10.56 11.77 1.80
C THR A 290 -11.41 13.05 1.71
N GLU A 291 -11.22 14.02 2.62
CA GLU A 291 -11.88 15.32 2.59
C GLU A 291 -11.14 16.39 1.76
N LEU A 292 -9.90 16.14 1.33
CA LEU A 292 -9.05 17.16 0.71
C LEU A 292 -9.69 17.77 -0.54
N LYS A 293 -10.27 16.94 -1.42
CA LYS A 293 -11.04 17.38 -2.60
C LYS A 293 -12.04 18.49 -2.25
N THR A 294 -12.89 18.22 -1.26
CA THR A 294 -13.95 19.15 -0.84
C THR A 294 -13.37 20.41 -0.22
N ARG A 295 -12.30 20.28 0.58
CA ARG A 295 -11.63 21.43 1.22
C ARG A 295 -10.94 22.35 0.24
N LEU A 296 -10.43 21.81 -0.86
CA LEU A 296 -9.86 22.58 -1.96
C LEU A 296 -10.93 23.12 -2.93
N GLY A 297 -12.22 22.84 -2.69
CA GLY A 297 -13.31 23.28 -3.59
C GLY A 297 -13.25 22.63 -4.97
N LEU A 298 -12.60 21.48 -5.10
CA LEU A 298 -12.42 20.79 -6.39
C LEU A 298 -13.68 19.99 -6.74
N SER A 299 -14.26 20.25 -7.92
CA SER A 299 -15.39 19.47 -8.45
C SER A 299 -14.98 18.04 -8.84
N SER A 300 -13.75 17.87 -9.33
CA SER A 300 -13.12 16.60 -9.71
C SER A 300 -11.63 16.66 -9.42
N VAL A 301 -11.00 15.50 -9.30
CA VAL A 301 -9.55 15.36 -9.13
C VAL A 301 -9.05 14.48 -10.26
N LYS A 302 -8.03 14.94 -10.97
CA LYS A 302 -7.50 14.26 -12.14
C LYS A 302 -6.50 13.18 -11.71
N PRO A 303 -6.59 11.94 -12.23
CA PRO A 303 -5.49 11.00 -12.06
C PRO A 303 -4.25 11.52 -12.79
N THR A 304 -3.07 11.03 -12.42
CA THR A 304 -1.84 11.26 -13.20
C THR A 304 -2.01 10.70 -14.62
N ASP A 305 -1.28 11.23 -15.60
CA ASP A 305 -1.46 10.87 -17.02
C ASP A 305 -1.33 9.36 -17.27
N LYS A 306 -0.35 8.71 -16.63
CA LYS A 306 -0.14 7.25 -16.70
C LYS A 306 -1.29 6.42 -16.09
N CYS A 307 -2.12 7.02 -15.24
CA CYS A 307 -3.24 6.35 -14.57
C CYS A 307 -4.60 6.64 -15.22
N LYS A 308 -4.63 7.36 -16.35
CA LYS A 308 -5.86 7.54 -17.14
C LYS A 308 -6.31 6.25 -17.83
N ALA A 309 -5.38 5.34 -18.12
CA ALA A 309 -5.69 4.04 -18.69
C ALA A 309 -6.05 3.05 -17.57
N THR A 310 -7.20 2.40 -17.71
CA THR A 310 -7.69 1.36 -16.79
C THR A 310 -8.07 0.10 -17.58
N THR A 311 -8.01 -1.05 -16.92
CA THR A 311 -8.49 -2.32 -17.47
C THR A 311 -9.05 -3.19 -16.36
N ASP A 312 -10.15 -3.87 -16.66
CA ASP A 312 -10.74 -4.92 -15.82
C ASP A 312 -10.09 -6.29 -16.05
N ASP A 313 -9.25 -6.41 -17.08
CA ASP A 313 -8.46 -7.60 -17.40
C ASP A 313 -6.97 -7.23 -17.38
N PRO A 314 -6.35 -7.21 -16.19
CA PRO A 314 -4.95 -6.80 -16.06
C PRO A 314 -4.00 -7.89 -16.55
N ASN A 315 -2.99 -7.47 -17.27
CA ASN A 315 -1.84 -8.31 -17.55
C ASN A 315 -1.02 -8.52 -16.27
N SER A 316 -0.43 -9.71 -16.14
CA SER A 316 0.52 -10.03 -15.07
C SER A 316 1.75 -10.70 -15.69
N LYS A 317 2.93 -10.34 -15.17
CA LYS A 317 4.18 -11.06 -15.46
C LYS A 317 4.46 -12.19 -14.47
N CYS A 318 3.52 -12.51 -13.58
CA CYS A 318 3.71 -13.60 -12.63
C CYS A 318 3.55 -14.97 -13.31
N PRO A 319 4.51 -15.90 -13.15
CA PRO A 319 4.41 -17.22 -13.74
C PRO A 319 3.11 -17.94 -13.35
N GLY A 320 2.38 -18.46 -14.34
CA GLY A 320 1.14 -19.19 -14.12
C GLY A 320 -0.07 -18.32 -13.76
N PHE A 321 0.06 -16.99 -13.78
CA PHE A 321 -1.09 -16.12 -13.59
C PHE A 321 -2.07 -16.29 -14.76
N THR A 322 -3.30 -16.66 -14.42
CA THR A 322 -4.44 -16.67 -15.33
C THR A 322 -5.50 -15.76 -14.71
N PRO A 323 -5.91 -14.68 -15.38
CA PRO A 323 -7.05 -13.91 -14.93
C PRO A 323 -8.26 -14.86 -14.98
N ASP A 324 -8.91 -15.05 -13.84
CA ASP A 324 -10.17 -15.79 -13.80
C ASP A 324 -11.18 -14.98 -14.63
N LYS A 325 -11.57 -15.52 -15.80
CA LYS A 325 -12.57 -14.94 -16.69
C LYS A 325 -13.97 -15.01 -16.11
#